data_AF-A0A0V8HRK3-F1
#
_entry.id   AF-A0A0V8HRK3-F1
#
_cell.length_a   1.000
_cell.length_b   1.000
_cell.length_c   1.000
_cell.angle_alpha   90.00
_cell.angle_beta   90.00
_cell.angle_gamma   90.00
#
_symmetry.space_group_name_H-M   'P 1'
#
loop_
_entity.id
_entity.type
_entity.pdbx_description
1 polymer ?
#
loop_
_entity_poly.entity_id
_entity_poly.type
_entity_poly.pdbx_seq_one_letter_code
_entity_poly.pdbx_strand_id
1 'polypeptide(L)' 'MREATELTQEELAAAMKLSVDRIARMETGDLDRVQLATLRRYASALGAQLEVTLVRGNTHVDASQNK' A
#
# COMPACT_ATOMS: atom_id res chain seq x y z
N MET A 1 1.74 8.12 1.38
CA MET A 1 1.73 7.52 0.02
C MET A 1 0.74 8.25 -0.87
N ARG A 2 -0.58 8.14 -0.65
CA ARG A 2 -1.56 8.97 -1.37
C ARG A 2 -1.33 10.47 -1.14
N GLU A 3 -0.97 10.89 0.06
CA GLU A 3 -0.67 12.31 0.37
C GLU A 3 0.48 12.91 -0.46
N ALA A 4 1.32 12.07 -1.10
CA ALA A 4 2.37 12.52 -2.02
C ALA A 4 1.87 12.66 -3.47
N THR A 5 0.60 12.36 -3.73
CA THR A 5 -0.09 12.59 -5.01
C THR A 5 -1.12 13.70 -4.85
N GLU A 6 -1.68 14.17 -5.96
CA GLU A 6 -2.75 15.18 -5.95
C GLU A 6 -4.15 14.57 -5.71
N LEU A 7 -4.24 13.28 -5.39
CA LEU A 7 -5.52 12.55 -5.28
C LEU A 7 -6.11 12.59 -3.87
N THR A 8 -7.40 12.85 -3.76
CA THR A 8 -8.17 12.65 -2.52
C THR A 8 -8.49 11.18 -2.27
N GLN A 9 -8.95 10.84 -1.06
CA GLN A 9 -9.43 9.48 -0.78
C GLN A 9 -10.70 9.15 -1.58
N GLU A 10 -11.56 10.15 -1.83
CA GLU A 10 -12.78 10.03 -2.62
C GLU A 10 -12.49 9.70 -4.09
N GLU A 11 -11.54 10.42 -4.69
CA GLU A 11 -11.11 10.21 -6.07
C GLU A 11 -10.50 8.81 -6.24
N LEU A 12 -9.67 8.41 -5.28
CA LEU A 12 -9.05 7.09 -5.28
C LEU A 12 -10.08 5.98 -5.06
N ALA A 13 -11.05 6.17 -4.15
CA ALA A 13 -12.15 5.25 -3.92
C ALA A 13 -13.00 5.05 -5.18
N ALA A 14 -13.33 6.14 -5.89
CA ALA A 14 -14.06 6.09 -7.15
C ALA A 14 -13.29 5.32 -8.24
N ALA A 15 -12.01 5.64 -8.44
CA ALA A 15 -11.15 4.94 -9.39
C ALA A 15 -11.03 3.43 -9.09
N MET A 16 -10.99 3.09 -7.80
CA MET A 16 -10.88 1.70 -7.35
C MET A 16 -12.22 0.97 -7.22
N LYS A 17 -13.36 1.67 -7.35
CA LYS A 17 -14.71 1.13 -7.08
C LYS A 17 -14.81 0.54 -5.67
N LEU A 18 -14.29 1.26 -4.68
CA LEU A 18 -14.33 0.92 -3.26
C LEU A 18 -15.00 2.05 -2.48
N SER A 19 -15.38 1.81 -1.23
CA SER A 19 -15.82 2.90 -0.34
C SER A 19 -14.62 3.72 0.13
N VAL A 20 -14.87 4.99 0.46
CA VAL A 20 -13.87 5.89 1.07
C VAL A 20 -13.37 5.30 2.40
N ASP A 21 -14.27 4.77 3.22
CA ASP A 21 -13.93 4.03 4.45
C ASP A 21 -12.94 2.89 4.20
N ARG A 22 -13.13 2.14 3.09
CA ARG A 22 -12.23 1.05 2.72
C ARG A 22 -10.83 1.56 2.36
N ILE A 23 -10.73 2.71 1.70
CA ILE A 23 -9.45 3.37 1.42
C ILE A 23 -8.80 3.84 2.73
N ALA A 24 -9.54 4.49 3.62
CA ALA A 24 -9.02 4.97 4.90
C ALA A 24 -8.44 3.84 5.76
N ARG A 25 -9.15 2.71 5.88
CA ARG A 25 -8.65 1.52 6.60
C ARG A 25 -7.39 0.91 5.97
N MET A 26 -7.29 0.95 4.64
CA MET A 26 -6.09 0.51 3.94
C MET A 26 -4.89 1.41 4.24
N GLU A 27 -5.11 2.72 4.37
CA GLU A 27 -4.07 3.71 4.68
C GLU A 27 -3.61 3.65 6.14
N THR A 28 -4.49 3.30 7.08
CA THR A 28 -4.14 3.13 8.50
C THR A 28 -3.53 1.77 8.84
N GLY A 29 -3.48 0.83 7.89
CA GLY A 29 -2.98 -0.51 8.13
C GLY A 29 -3.96 -1.44 8.85
N ASP A 30 -5.22 -1.04 9.01
CA ASP A 30 -6.31 -1.92 9.48
C ASP A 30 -6.75 -2.85 8.34
N LEU A 31 -5.94 -3.89 8.14
CA LEU A 31 -5.95 -4.76 6.96
C LEU A 31 -6.49 -6.17 7.23
N ASP A 32 -7.13 -6.43 8.38
CA ASP A 32 -7.55 -7.77 8.84
C ASP A 32 -8.26 -8.62 7.77
N ARG A 33 -8.89 -7.98 6.77
CA ARG A 33 -9.56 -8.63 5.63
C ARG A 33 -9.30 -7.97 4.28
N VAL A 34 -8.13 -7.39 4.05
CA VAL A 34 -7.78 -6.82 2.74
C VAL A 34 -7.04 -7.87 1.91
N GLN A 35 -7.58 -8.20 0.73
CA GLN A 35 -6.92 -9.10 -0.20
C GLN A 35 -5.69 -8.43 -0.79
N LEU A 36 -4.61 -9.20 -1.03
CA LEU A 36 -3.41 -8.70 -1.69
C LEU A 36 -3.72 -8.08 -3.07
N ALA A 37 -4.72 -8.61 -3.77
CA ALA A 37 -5.22 -8.05 -5.02
C ALA A 37 -5.73 -6.61 -4.87
N THR A 38 -6.35 -6.27 -3.74
CA THR A 38 -6.82 -4.92 -3.43
C THR A 38 -5.64 -3.97 -3.18
N LEU A 39 -4.64 -4.40 -2.41
CA LEU A 39 -3.41 -3.64 -2.17
C LEU A 39 -2.65 -3.38 -3.48
N ARG A 40 -2.59 -4.38 -4.38
CA ARG A 40 -1.96 -4.22 -5.69
C ARG A 40 -2.66 -3.14 -6.52
N ARG A 41 -4.00 -3.17 -6.57
CA ARG A 41 -4.78 -2.14 -7.28
C ARG A 41 -4.58 -0.75 -6.68
N TYR A 42 -4.44 -0.65 -5.35
CA TYR A 42 -4.15 0.61 -4.67
C TYR A 42 -2.79 1.18 -5.08
N ALA A 43 -1.74 0.35 -5.03
CA ALA A 43 -0.42 0.75 -5.49
C ALA A 43 -0.44 1.19 -6.97
N SER A 44 -1.07 0.40 -7.85
CA SER A 44 -1.18 0.77 -9.28
C SER A 44 -1.95 2.07 -9.51
N ALA A 45 -3.00 2.35 -8.74
CA ALA A 45 -3.75 3.60 -8.84
C ALA A 45 -2.92 4.83 -8.43
N LEU A 46 -1.87 4.63 -7.62
CA LEU A 46 -0.90 5.66 -7.24
C LEU A 46 0.32 5.69 -8.17
N GLY A 47 0.35 4.90 -9.25
CA GLY A 47 1.54 4.74 -10.10
C GLY A 47 2.70 4.01 -9.41
N ALA A 48 2.43 3.34 -8.29
CA ALA A 48 3.41 2.60 -7.50
C ALA A 48 3.33 1.09 -7.76
N GLN A 49 4.34 0.36 -7.26
CA GLN A 49 4.39 -1.10 -7.27
C GLN A 49 4.27 -1.64 -5.84
N LEU A 50 3.54 -2.74 -5.68
CA LEU A 50 3.43 -3.43 -4.39
C LEU A 50 4.54 -4.47 -4.28
N GLU A 51 5.45 -4.28 -3.32
CA GLU A 51 6.42 -5.28 -2.90
C GLU A 51 5.91 -6.00 -1.64
N VAL A 52 6.04 -7.33 -1.61
CA VAL A 52 5.65 -8.17 -0.47
C VAL A 52 6.83 -9.03 -0.08
N THR A 53 7.35 -8.80 1.12
CA THR A 53 8.53 -9.53 1.61
C THR A 53 8.12 -10.39 2.80
N LEU A 54 8.25 -11.71 2.65
CA LEU A 54 8.08 -12.66 3.74
C LEU A 54 9.41 -12.77 4.49
N VAL A 55 9.45 -12.33 5.75
CA VAL A 55 10.63 -12.46 6.60
C VAL A 55 10.45 -13.61 7.58
N ARG A 56 11.42 -14.51 7.64
CA ARG A 56 11.50 -15.58 8.65
C ARG A 56 12.76 -15.38 9.49
N GLY A 57 12.61 -14.83 10.70
CA GLY A 57 13.68 -14.73 11.71
C GLY A 57 14.79 -13.71 11.42
N ASN A 58 15.47 -13.28 12.50
CA ASN A 58 16.44 -12.19 12.51
C ASN A 58 17.77 -12.52 11.82
N THR A 59 17.88 -12.23 10.53
CA THR A 59 19.17 -11.78 10.00
C THR A 59 18.91 -10.70 8.96
N HIS A 60 18.71 -9.48 9.44
CA HIS A 60 18.83 -8.28 8.61
C HIS A 60 20.32 -7.94 8.58
N VAL A 61 21.04 -8.38 7.55
CA VAL A 61 22.34 -7.82 7.20
C VAL A 61 22.08 -6.87 6.05
N ASP A 62 21.84 -5.60 6.37
CA ASP A 62 21.85 -4.56 5.35
C ASP A 62 23.32 -4.26 5.01
N ALA A 63 23.80 -4.83 3.90
CA ALA A 63 25.15 -4.65 3.41
C ALA A 63 25.29 -3.40 2.50
N SER A 64 24.40 -2.41 2.62
CA SER A 64 24.41 -1.21 1.77
C SER A 64 25.24 -0.04 2.34
N GLN A 65 26.01 -0.27 3.41
CA GLN A 65 26.99 0.70 3.94
C GLN A 65 28.39 0.09 3.90
N ASN A 66 28.97 -0.05 2.71
CA ASN A 66 30.42 -0.10 2.59
C ASN A 66 30.83 0.79 1.41
N LYS A 67 31.13 2.06 1.75
CA LYS A 67 31.76 3.04 0.89
C LYS A 67 33.24 3.09 1.22
#